data_AF-A0A1A8RCN7-F1
#
_entry.id   AF-A0A1A8RCN7-F1
#
_cell.length_a   1.000
_cell.length_b   1.000
_cell.length_c   1.000
_cell.angle_alpha   90.00
_cell.angle_beta   90.00
_cell.angle_gamma   90.00
#
_symmetry.space_group_name_H-M   'P 1'
#
loop_
_entity.id
_entity.type
_entity.pdbx_description
1 polymer ?
#
loop_
_entity_poly.entity_id
_entity_poly.type
_entity_poly.pdbx_seq_one_letter_code
_entity_poly.pdbx_strand_id
1 'polypeptide(L)'
;VAFRTGSLFPLLLNSSNKVEHSSRRCVNTPVIFAGLNGCNMWNYSEPIWVSLRHLSPGSDAVAAQWMPRGPESQGGWSQEGCQLVHSDRSTSTIRCSVLSNYAVLQEVPDFPHPSLIAVRVLHPVVHACTAALLLCLFTITITHILHHSSIIISRKSWHTLLNTCFHIAMTTAVYAGGICLTSYPLVCQAVGIALHYSSLSALLWIGVSARVIYKEAVWRTPRQTDGESPVPPTQRPMLRFYLIADGVPLIICGITAAVNVNNYGDNSPYCWLVWRSSLGSFFVPAGLVVLVTWIYFLCTVFRLRHRVTKECIGTTLTSPGTEGHPALAGSTSLLS
;
A
#
# COMPACT_ATOMS: atom_id res chain seq x y z
N VAL A 1 22.24 38.76 -15.02
CA VAL A 1 22.09 37.53 -15.87
C VAL A 1 21.94 36.33 -14.94
N ALA A 2 21.17 35.30 -15.30
CA ALA A 2 21.01 34.11 -14.46
C ALA A 2 21.32 32.83 -15.25
N PHE A 3 22.14 31.95 -14.65
CA PHE A 3 22.50 30.64 -15.17
C PHE A 3 21.73 29.58 -14.39
N ARG A 4 21.10 28.66 -15.11
CA ARG A 4 20.24 27.61 -14.52
C ARG A 4 21.01 26.65 -13.60
N THR A 5 22.30 26.44 -13.87
CA THR A 5 23.17 25.47 -13.18
C THR A 5 24.56 26.05 -12.95
N GLY A 6 25.27 25.53 -11.94
CA GLY A 6 26.68 25.85 -11.66
C GLY A 6 27.70 25.16 -12.56
N SER A 7 27.27 24.55 -13.68
CA SER A 7 28.14 23.73 -14.55
C SER A 7 29.30 24.50 -15.19
N LEU A 8 29.15 25.82 -15.35
CA LEU A 8 30.18 26.71 -15.86
C LEU A 8 31.17 27.19 -14.77
N PHE A 9 30.94 26.79 -13.51
CA PHE A 9 31.63 27.28 -12.32
C PHE A 9 32.10 26.11 -11.44
N PRO A 10 33.10 25.33 -11.88
CA PRO A 10 33.54 24.10 -11.21
C PRO A 10 34.19 24.35 -9.85
N LEU A 11 34.09 23.38 -8.94
CA LEU A 11 34.82 23.41 -7.66
C LEU A 11 36.22 22.81 -7.87
N LEU A 12 37.26 23.62 -7.70
CA LEU A 12 38.64 23.14 -7.68
C LEU A 12 38.89 22.26 -6.45
N LEU A 13 39.17 20.97 -6.68
CA LEU A 13 39.60 20.02 -5.65
C LEU A 13 41.11 20.18 -5.45
N ASN A 14 41.55 20.77 -4.34
CA ASN A 14 42.98 20.85 -4.05
C ASN A 14 43.45 19.49 -3.51
N SER A 15 44.19 18.70 -4.29
CA SER A 15 44.65 17.35 -3.92
C SER A 15 45.90 17.37 -3.03
N SER A 16 45.89 18.15 -1.96
CA SER A 16 46.90 18.03 -0.90
C SER A 16 46.36 18.63 0.39
N ASN A 17 45.65 17.81 1.18
CA ASN A 17 45.86 17.68 2.62
C ASN A 17 44.92 16.61 3.19
N LYS A 18 45.51 15.78 4.05
CA LYS A 18 44.90 14.64 4.72
C LYS A 18 43.88 15.10 5.77
N VAL A 19 42.73 14.40 5.78
CA VAL A 19 41.82 14.13 6.90
C VAL A 19 41.27 15.35 7.66
N GLU A 20 40.06 15.74 7.28
CA GLU A 20 38.95 15.96 8.21
C GLU A 20 37.64 15.71 7.43
N HIS A 21 36.58 15.24 8.10
CA HIS A 21 35.24 15.06 7.51
C HIS A 21 34.63 16.42 7.07
N SER A 22 35.18 17.06 6.03
CA SER A 22 34.50 18.16 5.36
C SER A 22 33.57 17.56 4.33
N SER A 23 32.28 17.56 4.63
CA SER A 23 31.28 17.13 3.68
C SER A 23 31.33 18.03 2.43
N ARG A 24 31.17 17.40 1.26
CA ARG A 24 31.54 17.98 -0.03
C ARG A 24 30.45 18.97 -0.48
N ARG A 25 30.63 20.26 -0.18
CA ARG A 25 29.70 21.31 -0.63
C ARG A 25 29.70 21.44 -2.16
N CYS A 26 28.51 21.53 -2.76
CA CYS A 26 28.31 21.75 -4.19
C CYS A 26 27.34 22.92 -4.46
N VAL A 27 27.39 23.49 -5.66
CA VAL A 27 26.49 24.60 -6.05
C VAL A 27 25.07 24.06 -6.20
N ASN A 28 24.16 24.45 -5.30
CA ASN A 28 22.80 23.91 -5.24
C ASN A 28 21.71 24.94 -5.60
N THR A 29 22.09 26.06 -6.23
CA THR A 29 21.17 27.08 -6.73
C THR A 29 21.53 27.50 -8.14
N PRO A 30 20.63 28.20 -8.86
CA PRO A 30 21.03 28.98 -10.03
C PRO A 30 22.16 29.95 -9.66
N VAL A 31 23.04 30.24 -10.62
CA VAL A 31 24.11 31.23 -10.45
C VAL A 31 23.64 32.55 -11.02
N ILE A 32 23.70 33.62 -10.24
CA ILE A 32 23.26 34.95 -10.67
C ILE A 32 24.47 35.87 -10.83
N PHE A 33 24.59 36.47 -12.01
CA PHE A 33 25.56 37.50 -12.32
C PHE A 33 24.94 38.88 -12.13
N ALA A 34 25.57 39.68 -11.28
CA ALA A 34 25.32 41.12 -11.14
C ALA A 34 26.62 41.87 -11.42
N GLY A 35 26.61 42.75 -12.42
CA GLY A 35 27.79 43.50 -12.83
C GLY A 35 27.41 44.76 -13.61
N LEU A 36 28.31 45.75 -13.55
CA LEU A 36 28.22 46.99 -14.32
C LEU A 36 29.32 46.99 -15.39
N ASN A 37 29.02 47.43 -16.60
CA ASN A 37 30.02 47.48 -17.67
C ASN A 37 31.16 48.44 -17.29
N GLY A 38 32.38 47.90 -17.15
CA GLY A 38 33.60 48.69 -17.00
C GLY A 38 33.93 49.21 -15.59
N CYS A 39 33.27 48.73 -14.52
CA CYS A 39 33.56 49.17 -13.14
C CYS A 39 33.57 48.00 -12.15
N ASN A 40 34.71 47.80 -11.46
CA ASN A 40 34.82 46.94 -10.28
C ASN A 40 34.64 47.80 -9.02
N MET A 41 33.41 47.90 -8.50
CA MET A 41 33.13 48.62 -7.27
C MET A 41 32.79 47.61 -6.16
N TRP A 42 33.70 47.45 -5.18
CA TRP A 42 33.52 46.54 -4.05
C TRP A 42 33.06 47.26 -2.77
N ASN A 43 33.29 48.58 -2.65
CA ASN A 43 33.19 49.31 -1.37
C ASN A 43 32.15 50.45 -1.30
N TYR A 44 31.44 50.78 -2.38
CA TYR A 44 30.58 51.98 -2.43
C TYR A 44 29.13 51.73 -2.89
N SER A 45 28.75 50.47 -3.09
CA SER A 45 27.41 50.07 -3.55
C SER A 45 26.55 49.56 -2.40
N GLU A 46 25.26 49.90 -2.40
CA GLU A 46 24.30 49.22 -1.53
C GLU A 46 24.33 47.70 -1.80
N PRO A 47 24.24 46.86 -0.75
CA PRO A 47 24.34 45.43 -0.91
C PRO A 47 23.13 44.87 -1.65
N ILE A 48 23.39 43.92 -2.54
CA ILE A 48 22.38 43.26 -3.36
C ILE A 48 21.76 42.13 -2.55
N TRP A 49 20.43 42.10 -2.53
CA TRP A 49 19.63 41.06 -1.89
C TRP A 49 19.06 40.13 -2.95
N VAL A 50 19.33 38.83 -2.80
CA VAL A 50 18.88 37.82 -3.76
C VAL A 50 18.31 36.63 -3.02
N SER A 51 17.12 36.20 -3.42
CA SER A 51 16.52 34.94 -2.97
C SER A 51 16.63 33.89 -4.07
N LEU A 52 17.25 32.76 -3.75
CA LEU A 52 17.57 31.68 -4.67
C LEU A 52 16.86 30.40 -4.23
N ARG A 53 16.20 29.72 -5.18
CA ARG A 53 15.59 28.41 -4.94
C ARG A 53 16.64 27.30 -5.03
N HIS A 54 16.59 26.37 -4.08
CA HIS A 54 17.42 25.16 -4.07
C HIS A 54 17.01 24.20 -5.20
N LEU A 55 18.01 23.64 -5.88
CA LEU A 55 17.82 22.59 -6.88
C LEU A 55 17.53 21.24 -6.22
N SER A 56 17.97 21.05 -4.98
CA SER A 56 17.77 19.84 -4.21
C SER A 56 17.78 20.07 -2.69
N PRO A 57 17.28 19.13 -1.87
CA PRO A 57 17.46 19.21 -0.41
C PRO A 57 18.95 19.08 -0.03
N GLY A 58 19.46 20.02 0.76
CA GLY A 58 20.83 20.01 1.26
C GLY A 58 20.94 20.64 2.65
N SER A 59 22.08 20.43 3.30
CA SER A 59 22.41 21.01 4.60
C SER A 59 23.58 21.99 4.48
N ASP A 60 23.81 22.78 5.54
CA ASP A 60 24.96 23.67 5.68
C ASP A 60 25.15 24.63 4.49
N ALA A 61 24.13 25.49 4.31
CA ALA A 61 24.10 26.47 3.23
C ALA A 61 25.13 27.58 3.45
N VAL A 62 25.83 27.93 2.38
CA VAL A 62 26.86 28.97 2.37
C VAL A 62 26.68 29.84 1.14
N ALA A 63 26.61 31.16 1.34
CA ALA A 63 26.65 32.12 0.24
C ALA A 63 28.08 32.26 -0.29
N ALA A 64 28.27 32.14 -1.60
CA ALA A 64 29.58 32.31 -2.21
C ALA A 64 29.53 33.06 -3.53
N GLN A 65 30.64 33.68 -3.86
CA GLN A 65 30.90 34.35 -5.12
C GLN A 65 32.00 33.66 -5.92
N TRP A 66 31.90 33.75 -7.23
CA TRP A 66 32.92 33.24 -8.14
C TRP A 66 34.04 34.27 -8.33
N MET A 67 35.28 33.86 -8.09
CA MET A 67 36.47 34.66 -8.33
C MET A 67 37.29 34.03 -9.47
N PRO A 68 37.43 34.71 -10.63
CA PRO A 68 38.37 34.31 -11.66
C PRO A 68 39.81 34.41 -11.11
N ARG A 69 40.63 33.36 -11.24
CA ARG A 69 42.01 33.34 -10.72
C ARG A 69 43.09 33.75 -11.76
N GLY A 70 42.68 34.28 -12.90
CA GLY A 70 43.56 34.69 -14.00
C GLY A 70 43.10 34.12 -15.35
N PRO A 71 43.75 34.52 -16.47
CA PRO A 71 43.35 34.13 -17.82
C PRO A 71 43.52 32.62 -18.11
N GLU A 72 44.40 31.91 -17.39
CA GLU A 72 44.71 30.49 -17.63
C GLU A 72 44.26 29.54 -16.51
N SER A 73 43.66 30.05 -15.43
CA SER A 73 43.23 29.23 -14.28
C SER A 73 41.71 29.12 -14.21
N GLN A 74 41.20 27.93 -13.86
CA GLN A 74 39.81 27.82 -13.42
C GLN A 74 39.60 28.69 -12.17
N GLY A 75 38.53 29.50 -12.17
CA GLY A 75 38.15 30.31 -11.01
C GLY A 75 37.77 29.45 -9.80
N GLY A 76 37.46 30.11 -8.69
CA GLY A 76 37.03 29.42 -7.46
C GLY A 76 35.93 30.16 -6.72
N TRP A 77 35.18 29.41 -5.91
CA TRP A 77 34.17 29.96 -5.03
C TRP A 77 34.81 30.54 -3.74
N SER A 78 34.40 31.73 -3.35
CA SER A 78 34.80 32.41 -2.11
C SER A 78 33.59 32.95 -1.37
N GLN A 79 33.62 32.92 -0.04
CA GLN A 79 32.56 33.48 0.81
C GLN A 79 32.73 35.00 1.04
N GLU A 80 33.84 35.58 0.60
CA GLU A 80 34.13 36.99 0.83
C GLU A 80 33.10 37.89 0.16
N GLY A 81 32.61 38.90 0.88
CA GLY A 81 31.65 39.87 0.36
C GLY A 81 30.22 39.35 0.19
N CYS A 82 29.92 38.11 0.56
CA CYS A 82 28.58 37.53 0.57
C CYS A 82 28.23 36.92 1.93
N GLN A 83 27.01 37.18 2.39
CA GLN A 83 26.50 36.68 3.66
C GLN A 83 25.16 35.98 3.42
N LEU A 84 25.00 34.81 4.04
CA LEU A 84 23.71 34.14 4.10
C LEU A 84 22.86 34.82 5.17
N VAL A 85 21.66 35.29 4.80
CA VAL A 85 20.75 35.96 5.73
C VAL A 85 19.71 34.99 6.27
N HIS A 86 19.13 34.20 5.38
CA HIS A 86 18.11 33.21 5.73
C HIS A 86 18.22 32.01 4.80
N SER A 87 17.97 30.81 5.32
CA SER A 87 17.90 29.58 4.53
C SER A 87 16.81 28.69 5.10
N ASP A 88 15.90 28.26 4.23
CA ASP A 88 14.87 27.27 4.50
C ASP A 88 15.11 25.99 3.68
N ARG A 89 14.17 25.04 3.64
CA ARG A 89 14.36 23.78 2.88
C ARG A 89 14.44 23.98 1.36
N SER A 90 13.85 25.04 0.83
CA SER A 90 13.58 25.27 -0.58
C SER A 90 14.22 26.54 -1.15
N THR A 91 14.57 27.50 -0.30
CA THR A 91 15.11 28.81 -0.68
C THR A 91 16.16 29.29 0.29
N SER A 92 17.14 30.03 -0.23
CA SER A 92 18.14 30.76 0.54
C SER A 92 18.20 32.20 0.07
N THR A 93 18.23 33.10 1.03
CA THR A 93 18.35 34.55 0.81
C THR A 93 19.75 34.99 1.21
N ILE A 94 20.46 35.59 0.25
CA ILE A 94 21.84 36.05 0.40
C ILE A 94 21.92 37.57 0.25
N ARG A 95 22.91 38.14 0.91
CA ARG A 95 23.28 39.55 0.86
C ARG A 95 24.72 39.66 0.38
N CYS A 96 24.95 40.24 -0.79
CA CYS A 96 26.30 40.39 -1.36
C CYS A 96 26.64 41.86 -1.61
N SER A 97 27.82 42.31 -1.20
CA SER A 97 28.31 43.69 -1.37
C SER A 97 29.21 43.86 -2.60
N VAL A 98 29.40 42.78 -3.36
CA VAL A 98 30.29 42.73 -4.52
C VAL A 98 29.46 42.65 -5.80
N LEU A 99 30.08 42.93 -6.95
CA LEU A 99 29.55 42.63 -8.28
C LEU A 99 30.32 41.46 -8.94
N SER A 100 29.66 40.33 -9.14
CA SER A 100 30.22 39.05 -9.61
C SER A 100 29.09 38.04 -9.86
N ASN A 101 29.46 36.75 -10.02
CA ASN A 101 28.55 35.63 -10.07
C ASN A 101 28.39 35.04 -8.66
N TYR A 102 27.16 34.93 -8.18
CA TYR A 102 26.83 34.45 -6.83
C TYR A 102 25.96 33.22 -6.86
N ALA A 103 26.15 32.33 -5.89
CA ALA A 103 25.32 31.15 -5.67
C ALA A 103 25.36 30.72 -4.20
N VAL A 104 24.47 29.80 -3.83
CA VAL A 104 24.51 29.11 -2.54
C VAL A 104 25.07 27.71 -2.74
N LEU A 105 26.14 27.42 -2.00
CA LEU A 105 26.74 26.11 -1.91
C LEU A 105 26.14 25.39 -0.72
N GLN A 106 25.80 24.12 -0.88
CA GLN A 106 25.27 23.29 0.18
C GLN A 106 25.98 21.96 0.19
N GLU A 107 26.07 21.35 1.37
CA GLU A 107 26.30 19.93 1.50
C GLU A 107 25.04 19.22 1.04
N VAL A 108 25.01 18.94 -0.25
CA VAL A 108 23.99 18.08 -0.79
C VAL A 108 24.49 16.66 -0.54
N PRO A 109 23.71 15.81 0.17
CA PRO A 109 24.06 14.40 0.27
C PRO A 109 24.28 13.91 -1.17
N ASP A 110 25.45 13.32 -1.45
CA ASP A 110 25.86 12.92 -2.80
C ASP A 110 24.63 12.45 -3.57
N PHE A 111 24.15 13.29 -4.51
CA PHE A 111 23.02 12.86 -5.34
C PHE A 111 23.47 11.54 -5.94
N PRO A 112 22.58 10.53 -5.92
CA PRO A 112 22.97 9.20 -6.30
C PRO A 112 23.66 9.37 -7.65
N HIS A 113 24.85 8.79 -7.78
CA HIS A 113 25.28 8.33 -9.07
C HIS A 113 24.05 7.64 -9.74
N PRO A 114 24.08 7.29 -11.02
CA PRO A 114 23.17 6.23 -11.48
C PRO A 114 23.33 4.90 -10.69
N SER A 115 24.05 4.88 -9.55
CA SER A 115 23.85 3.99 -8.41
C SER A 115 22.35 3.86 -8.09
N LEU A 116 21.79 2.79 -8.64
CA LEU A 116 20.75 1.96 -8.05
C LEU A 116 19.77 2.76 -7.20
N ILE A 117 18.60 3.07 -7.78
CA ILE A 117 17.39 3.36 -7.01
C ILE A 117 17.40 2.39 -5.82
N ALA A 118 17.67 2.90 -4.62
CA ALA A 118 17.73 2.09 -3.42
C ALA A 118 16.29 1.73 -3.04
N VAL A 119 15.68 0.84 -3.83
CA VAL A 119 14.43 0.20 -3.49
C VAL A 119 14.75 -0.54 -2.20
N ARG A 120 14.16 -0.09 -1.09
CA ARG A 120 14.20 -0.83 0.16
C ARG A 120 13.57 -2.19 -0.10
N VAL A 121 14.40 -3.22 -0.25
CA VAL A 121 13.92 -4.57 -0.50
C VAL A 121 13.30 -5.10 0.80
N LEU A 122 12.12 -5.70 0.70
CA LEU A 122 11.51 -6.35 1.86
C LEU A 122 12.36 -7.55 2.29
N HIS A 123 12.16 -7.98 3.53
CA HIS A 123 12.83 -9.19 4.02
C HIS A 123 12.50 -10.37 3.08
N PRO A 124 13.48 -11.21 2.67
CA PRO A 124 13.27 -12.30 1.71
C PRO A 124 12.11 -13.26 2.07
N VAL A 125 11.86 -13.42 3.38
CA VAL A 125 10.72 -14.18 3.91
C VAL A 125 9.39 -13.68 3.36
N VAL A 126 9.21 -12.36 3.22
CA VAL A 126 7.96 -11.80 2.67
C VAL A 126 7.75 -12.25 1.23
N HIS A 127 8.81 -12.26 0.42
CA HIS A 127 8.73 -12.73 -0.97
C HIS A 127 8.46 -14.23 -1.04
N ALA A 128 9.12 -15.04 -0.20
CA ALA A 128 8.87 -16.48 -0.12
C ALA A 128 7.43 -16.80 0.33
N CYS A 129 6.93 -16.15 1.38
CA CYS A 129 5.56 -16.30 1.86
C CYS A 129 4.55 -15.84 0.80
N THR A 130 4.83 -14.72 0.10
CA THR A 130 3.97 -14.23 -0.98
C THR A 130 3.93 -15.22 -2.14
N ALA A 131 5.06 -15.75 -2.57
CA ALA A 131 5.13 -16.75 -3.64
C ALA A 131 4.36 -18.03 -3.27
N ALA A 132 4.54 -18.53 -2.04
CA ALA A 132 3.82 -19.70 -1.53
C ALA A 132 2.30 -19.45 -1.46
N LEU A 133 1.87 -18.28 -0.99
CA LEU A 133 0.47 -17.90 -0.93
C LEU A 133 -0.14 -17.77 -2.33
N LEU A 134 0.54 -17.11 -3.27
CA LEU A 134 0.09 -16.97 -4.65
C LEU A 134 -0.04 -18.33 -5.35
N LEU A 135 0.93 -19.23 -5.13
CA LEU A 135 0.86 -20.60 -5.64
C LEU A 135 -0.36 -21.34 -5.08
N CYS A 136 -0.63 -21.22 -3.79
CA CYS A 136 -1.80 -21.82 -3.14
C CYS A 136 -3.13 -21.25 -3.69
N LEU A 137 -3.22 -19.94 -3.84
CA LEU A 137 -4.42 -19.30 -4.41
C LEU A 137 -4.63 -19.70 -5.87
N PHE A 138 -3.54 -19.82 -6.63
CA PHE A 138 -3.57 -20.27 -8.01
C PHE A 138 -4.04 -21.73 -8.11
N THR A 139 -3.50 -22.64 -7.29
CA THR A 139 -3.93 -24.05 -7.28
C THR A 139 -5.41 -24.17 -6.89
N ILE A 140 -5.86 -23.47 -5.84
CA ILE A 140 -7.29 -23.43 -5.46
C ILE A 140 -8.16 -22.98 -6.63
N THR A 141 -7.77 -21.90 -7.30
CA THR A 141 -8.51 -21.32 -8.44
C THR A 141 -8.59 -22.32 -9.60
N ILE A 142 -7.46 -22.89 -10.00
CA ILE A 142 -7.39 -23.88 -11.10
C ILE A 142 -8.20 -25.13 -10.76
N THR A 143 -8.05 -25.69 -9.56
CA THR A 143 -8.83 -26.86 -9.14
C THR A 143 -10.33 -26.59 -9.21
N HIS A 144 -10.79 -25.42 -8.74
CA HIS A 144 -12.22 -25.07 -8.78
C HIS A 144 -12.74 -24.77 -10.19
N ILE A 145 -11.89 -24.34 -11.12
CA ILE A 145 -12.26 -24.13 -12.52
C ILE A 145 -12.33 -25.48 -13.26
N LEU A 146 -11.29 -26.32 -13.13
CA LEU A 146 -11.21 -27.61 -13.83
C LEU A 146 -12.24 -28.62 -13.31
N HIS A 147 -12.44 -28.67 -12.00
CA HIS A 147 -13.42 -29.57 -11.37
C HIS A 147 -14.79 -28.92 -11.16
N HIS A 148 -15.12 -27.85 -11.91
CA HIS A 148 -16.40 -27.15 -11.78
C HIS A 148 -17.61 -28.09 -11.91
N SER A 149 -17.52 -29.13 -12.74
CA SER A 149 -18.57 -30.15 -12.92
C SER A 149 -18.65 -31.18 -11.79
N SER A 150 -17.57 -31.40 -11.04
CA SER A 150 -17.46 -32.43 -10.00
C SER A 150 -17.69 -31.86 -8.59
N ILE A 151 -17.39 -30.58 -8.37
CA ILE A 151 -17.53 -29.91 -7.08
C ILE A 151 -18.93 -29.30 -6.98
N ILE A 152 -19.80 -29.90 -6.16
CA ILE A 152 -21.17 -29.41 -5.92
C ILE A 152 -21.14 -28.18 -5.01
N ILE A 153 -20.70 -27.05 -5.55
CA ILE A 153 -20.70 -25.74 -4.89
C ILE A 153 -21.81 -24.88 -5.50
N SER A 154 -22.52 -24.10 -4.66
CA SER A 154 -23.50 -23.16 -5.18
C SER A 154 -22.81 -22.09 -6.03
N ARG A 155 -23.41 -21.72 -7.17
CA ARG A 155 -22.87 -20.67 -8.06
C ARG A 155 -22.43 -19.40 -7.30
N LYS A 156 -23.17 -19.03 -6.25
CA LYS A 156 -22.84 -17.91 -5.34
C LYS A 156 -21.49 -18.10 -4.65
N SER A 157 -21.28 -19.26 -4.05
CA SER A 157 -20.06 -19.58 -3.33
C SER A 157 -18.86 -19.70 -4.27
N TRP A 158 -19.06 -20.16 -5.51
CA TRP A 158 -18.00 -20.20 -6.53
C TRP A 158 -17.50 -18.79 -6.89
N HIS A 159 -18.40 -17.87 -7.26
CA HIS A 159 -18.02 -16.48 -7.56
C HIS A 159 -17.37 -15.79 -6.35
N THR A 160 -17.92 -16.03 -5.16
CA THR A 160 -17.40 -15.40 -3.94
C THR A 160 -15.99 -15.90 -3.63
N LEU A 161 -15.72 -17.20 -3.76
CA LEU A 161 -14.39 -17.79 -3.59
C LEU A 161 -13.39 -17.21 -4.59
N LEU A 162 -13.72 -17.22 -5.88
CA LEU A 162 -12.79 -16.77 -6.92
C LEU A 162 -12.44 -15.28 -6.79
N ASN A 163 -13.42 -14.41 -6.54
CA ASN A 163 -13.14 -12.99 -6.33
C ASN A 163 -12.32 -12.77 -5.04
N THR A 164 -12.59 -13.54 -3.97
CA THR A 164 -11.78 -13.48 -2.74
C THR A 164 -10.32 -13.84 -3.05
N CYS A 165 -10.09 -14.95 -3.75
CA CYS A 165 -8.74 -15.37 -4.15
C CYS A 165 -8.06 -14.31 -5.03
N PHE A 166 -8.78 -13.74 -6.00
CA PHE A 166 -8.27 -12.69 -6.88
C PHE A 166 -7.81 -11.45 -6.10
N HIS A 167 -8.65 -10.93 -5.22
CA HIS A 167 -8.31 -9.72 -4.44
C HIS A 167 -7.21 -9.95 -3.42
N ILE A 168 -7.14 -11.13 -2.79
CA ILE A 168 -6.02 -11.49 -1.91
C ILE A 168 -4.73 -11.59 -2.72
N ALA A 169 -4.75 -12.25 -3.89
CA ALA A 169 -3.58 -12.36 -4.76
C ALA A 169 -3.10 -10.99 -5.25
N MET A 170 -4.03 -10.13 -5.66
CA MET A 170 -3.73 -8.75 -6.05
C MET A 170 -3.10 -7.98 -4.88
N THR A 171 -3.69 -8.06 -3.67
CA THR A 171 -3.17 -7.38 -2.47
C THR A 171 -1.74 -7.81 -2.17
N THR A 172 -1.46 -9.12 -2.14
CA THR A 172 -0.14 -9.63 -1.73
C THR A 172 0.92 -9.43 -2.80
N ALA A 173 0.57 -9.57 -4.09
CA ALA A 173 1.49 -9.28 -5.19
C ALA A 173 1.88 -7.80 -5.23
N VAL A 174 0.89 -6.89 -5.13
CA VAL A 174 1.14 -5.45 -5.11
C VAL A 174 1.90 -5.05 -3.84
N TYR A 175 1.63 -5.68 -2.69
CA TYR A 175 2.37 -5.40 -1.46
C TYR A 175 3.84 -5.80 -1.60
N ALA A 176 4.11 -7.04 -2.00
CA ALA A 176 5.48 -7.53 -2.10
C ALA A 176 6.30 -6.82 -3.19
N GLY A 177 5.67 -6.47 -4.32
CA GLY A 177 6.36 -5.82 -5.44
C GLY A 177 6.38 -4.30 -5.39
N GLY A 178 5.40 -3.67 -4.74
CA GLY A 178 5.09 -2.25 -4.90
C GLY A 178 5.34 -1.37 -3.68
N ILE A 179 5.25 -1.91 -2.46
CA ILE A 179 5.13 -1.10 -1.23
C ILE A 179 6.33 -0.17 -0.97
N CYS A 180 7.50 -0.48 -1.52
CA CYS A 180 8.74 0.27 -1.36
C CYS A 180 9.12 1.15 -2.56
N LEU A 181 8.25 1.29 -3.57
CA LEU A 181 8.51 2.13 -4.76
C LEU A 181 8.29 3.64 -4.47
N THR A 182 8.69 4.10 -3.29
CA THR A 182 8.49 5.49 -2.84
C THR A 182 9.24 6.52 -3.67
N SER A 183 10.32 6.11 -4.34
CA SER A 183 11.08 6.96 -5.26
C SER A 183 10.32 7.33 -6.54
N TYR A 184 9.19 6.68 -6.83
CA TYR A 184 8.38 6.92 -8.03
C TYR A 184 6.98 7.41 -7.64
N PRO A 185 6.73 8.72 -7.54
CA PRO A 185 5.49 9.25 -6.98
C PRO A 185 4.21 8.71 -7.64
N LEU A 186 4.15 8.68 -8.97
CA LEU A 186 2.99 8.16 -9.71
C LEU A 186 2.77 6.66 -9.50
N VAL A 187 3.86 5.87 -9.49
CA VAL A 187 3.78 4.42 -9.25
C VAL A 187 3.38 4.16 -7.80
N CYS A 188 3.91 4.92 -6.86
CA CYS A 188 3.61 4.81 -5.45
C CYS A 188 2.14 5.14 -5.14
N GLN A 189 1.59 6.17 -5.80
CA GLN A 189 0.16 6.48 -5.75
C GLN A 189 -0.69 5.32 -6.29
N ALA A 190 -0.34 4.78 -7.46
CA ALA A 190 -1.05 3.65 -8.06
C ALA A 190 -1.00 2.40 -7.17
N VAL A 191 0.17 2.07 -6.59
CA VAL A 191 0.35 0.98 -5.61
C VAL A 191 -0.54 1.21 -4.39
N GLY A 192 -0.53 2.41 -3.81
CA GLY A 192 -1.34 2.74 -2.64
C GLY A 192 -2.84 2.59 -2.91
N ILE A 193 -3.32 3.07 -4.06
CA ILE A 193 -4.72 2.92 -4.47
C ILE A 193 -5.07 1.45 -4.69
N ALA A 194 -4.21 0.70 -5.38
CA ALA A 194 -4.41 -0.72 -5.63
C ALA A 194 -4.47 -1.53 -4.33
N LEU A 195 -3.57 -1.27 -3.38
CA LEU A 195 -3.58 -1.93 -2.07
C LEU A 195 -4.83 -1.57 -1.27
N HIS A 196 -5.22 -0.29 -1.24
CA HIS A 196 -6.43 0.16 -0.54
C HIS A 196 -7.69 -0.52 -1.08
N TYR A 197 -7.84 -0.54 -2.40
CA TYR A 197 -8.97 -1.17 -3.07
C TYR A 197 -9.01 -2.68 -2.85
N SER A 198 -7.91 -3.38 -3.18
CA SER A 198 -7.86 -4.84 -3.15
C SER A 198 -8.00 -5.41 -1.74
N SER A 199 -7.38 -4.77 -0.73
CA SER A 199 -7.52 -5.21 0.67
C SER A 199 -8.94 -5.03 1.20
N LEU A 200 -9.58 -3.88 0.93
CA LEU A 200 -10.95 -3.63 1.38
C LEU A 200 -11.96 -4.51 0.63
N SER A 201 -11.75 -4.76 -0.67
CA SER A 201 -12.56 -5.69 -1.45
C SER A 201 -12.41 -7.13 -0.95
N ALA A 202 -11.18 -7.58 -0.65
CA ALA A 202 -10.95 -8.89 -0.06
C ALA A 202 -11.72 -9.07 1.26
N LEU A 203 -11.72 -8.07 2.16
CA LEU A 203 -12.48 -8.11 3.40
C LEU A 203 -13.99 -8.22 3.16
N LEU A 204 -14.53 -7.45 2.21
CA LEU A 204 -15.96 -7.52 1.89
C LEU A 204 -16.34 -8.85 1.24
N TRP A 205 -15.51 -9.40 0.35
CA TRP A 205 -15.72 -10.72 -0.24
C TRP A 205 -15.67 -11.84 0.80
N ILE A 206 -14.80 -11.74 1.81
CA ILE A 206 -14.81 -12.63 2.98
C ILE A 206 -16.13 -12.48 3.76
N GLY A 207 -16.60 -11.26 3.99
CA GLY A 207 -17.89 -11.02 4.65
C GLY A 207 -19.09 -11.56 3.86
N VAL A 208 -19.08 -11.42 2.53
CA VAL A 208 -20.08 -12.03 1.64
C VAL A 208 -20.01 -13.56 1.73
N SER A 209 -18.82 -14.15 1.78
CA SER A 209 -18.63 -15.59 1.98
C SER A 209 -19.25 -16.05 3.29
N ALA A 210 -18.96 -15.36 4.40
CA ALA A 210 -19.52 -15.66 5.71
C ALA A 210 -21.05 -15.60 5.70
N ARG A 211 -21.64 -14.59 5.03
CA ARG A 211 -23.09 -14.47 4.86
C ARG A 211 -23.68 -15.61 4.03
N VAL A 212 -23.01 -16.02 2.95
CA VAL A 212 -23.45 -17.14 2.11
C VAL A 212 -23.45 -18.43 2.93
N ILE A 213 -22.36 -18.72 3.65
CA ILE A 213 -22.23 -19.90 4.51
C ILE A 213 -23.32 -19.89 5.60
N TYR A 214 -23.51 -18.77 6.28
CA TYR A 214 -24.55 -18.62 7.29
C TYR A 214 -25.95 -18.92 6.72
N LYS A 215 -26.25 -18.41 5.52
CA LYS A 215 -27.53 -18.63 4.85
C LYS A 215 -27.73 -20.08 4.42
N GLU A 216 -26.70 -20.72 3.88
CA GLU A 216 -26.74 -22.16 3.56
C GLU A 216 -26.92 -22.99 4.84
N ALA A 217 -26.25 -22.63 5.93
CA ALA A 217 -26.46 -23.26 7.23
C ALA A 217 -27.92 -23.09 7.67
N VAL A 218 -28.50 -21.89 7.62
CA VAL A 218 -29.90 -21.65 8.05
C VAL A 218 -30.93 -22.30 7.13
N TRP A 219 -30.78 -22.25 5.80
CA TRP A 219 -31.80 -22.75 4.87
C TRP A 219 -31.71 -24.23 4.54
N ARG A 220 -30.54 -24.86 4.65
CA ARG A 220 -30.44 -26.33 4.57
C ARG A 220 -30.90 -27.03 5.85
N THR A 221 -31.52 -26.32 6.80
CA THR A 221 -32.37 -27.00 7.79
C THR A 221 -33.55 -27.58 7.02
N PRO A 222 -33.84 -28.89 7.07
CA PRO A 222 -35.12 -29.37 6.63
C PRO A 222 -36.16 -28.67 7.50
N ARG A 223 -36.85 -27.68 6.94
CA ARG A 223 -38.18 -27.34 7.40
C ARG A 223 -39.08 -28.42 6.79
N GLN A 224 -38.91 -29.66 7.25
CA GLN A 224 -39.96 -30.66 7.12
C GLN A 224 -41.05 -30.20 8.10
N THR A 225 -41.88 -29.31 7.60
CA THR A 225 -43.22 -29.14 8.10
C THR A 225 -44.07 -29.35 6.87
N ASP A 226 -44.86 -30.40 6.95
CA ASP A 226 -45.67 -31.04 5.94
C ASP A 226 -46.31 -30.08 4.92
N GLY A 227 -46.24 -30.44 3.64
CA GLY A 227 -47.29 -30.11 2.67
C GLY A 227 -47.12 -28.90 1.73
N GLU A 228 -46.17 -28.00 1.94
CA GLU A 228 -46.06 -26.82 1.05
C GLU A 228 -45.07 -27.06 -0.10
N SER A 229 -45.54 -26.89 -1.35
CA SER A 229 -44.73 -26.98 -2.56
C SER A 229 -43.44 -26.14 -2.44
N PRO A 230 -42.28 -26.65 -2.88
CA PRO A 230 -41.03 -25.91 -2.81
C PRO A 230 -41.13 -24.68 -3.73
N VAL A 231 -41.35 -23.50 -3.15
CA VAL A 231 -41.26 -22.22 -3.86
C VAL A 231 -39.87 -22.19 -4.51
N PRO A 232 -39.76 -22.09 -5.85
CA PRO A 232 -38.48 -22.14 -6.52
C PRO A 232 -37.60 -20.99 -5.99
N PRO A 233 -36.32 -21.25 -5.66
CA PRO A 233 -35.46 -20.24 -5.07
C PRO A 233 -35.35 -19.08 -6.04
N THR A 234 -35.99 -17.96 -5.70
CA THR A 234 -35.90 -16.71 -6.46
C THR A 234 -34.45 -16.44 -6.83
N GLN A 235 -34.14 -16.47 -8.13
CA GLN A 235 -32.84 -16.09 -8.70
C GLN A 235 -32.59 -14.62 -8.36
N ARG A 236 -32.13 -14.33 -7.14
CA ARG A 236 -31.72 -12.98 -6.80
C ARG A 236 -30.47 -12.65 -7.62
N PRO A 237 -30.42 -11.49 -8.28
CA PRO A 237 -29.31 -11.14 -9.16
C PRO A 237 -27.99 -11.14 -8.38
N MET A 238 -26.98 -11.84 -8.92
CA MET A 238 -25.60 -11.88 -8.38
C MET A 238 -24.98 -10.49 -8.28
N LEU A 239 -25.45 -9.56 -9.13
CA LEU A 239 -24.99 -8.18 -9.23
C LEU A 239 -24.88 -7.48 -7.88
N ARG A 240 -25.81 -7.71 -6.95
CA ARG A 240 -25.78 -7.06 -5.64
C ARG A 240 -24.52 -7.36 -4.84
N PHE A 241 -23.93 -8.55 -4.97
CA PHE A 241 -22.74 -8.92 -4.21
C PHE A 241 -21.50 -8.23 -4.76
N TYR A 242 -21.40 -8.14 -6.09
CA TYR A 242 -20.36 -7.37 -6.78
C TYR A 242 -20.46 -5.87 -6.48
N LEU A 243 -21.67 -5.29 -6.51
CA LEU A 243 -21.86 -3.87 -6.15
C LEU A 243 -21.44 -3.57 -4.70
N ILE A 244 -21.68 -4.50 -3.78
CA ILE A 244 -21.25 -4.33 -2.38
C ILE A 244 -19.75 -4.54 -2.24
N ALA A 245 -19.23 -5.67 -2.70
CA ALA A 245 -17.85 -6.08 -2.40
C ALA A 245 -16.80 -5.38 -3.26
N ASP A 246 -17.11 -5.04 -4.52
CA ASP A 246 -16.19 -4.30 -5.39
C ASP A 246 -16.58 -2.82 -5.51
N GLY A 247 -17.88 -2.51 -5.55
CA GLY A 247 -18.36 -1.14 -5.72
C GLY A 247 -18.07 -0.25 -4.50
N VAL A 248 -18.32 -0.72 -3.28
CA VAL A 248 -18.07 0.09 -2.07
C VAL A 248 -16.58 0.45 -1.91
N PRO A 249 -15.61 -0.49 -2.05
CA PRO A 249 -14.20 -0.13 -2.04
C PRO A 249 -13.80 0.84 -3.14
N LEU A 250 -14.35 0.67 -4.35
CA LEU A 250 -14.07 1.56 -5.47
C LEU A 250 -14.51 2.99 -5.16
N ILE A 251 -15.71 3.17 -4.59
CA ILE A 251 -16.24 4.48 -4.18
C ILE A 251 -15.35 5.09 -3.09
N ILE A 252 -15.00 4.32 -2.06
CA ILE A 252 -14.14 4.80 -0.96
C ILE A 252 -12.77 5.24 -1.48
N CYS A 253 -12.14 4.42 -2.33
CA CYS A 253 -10.85 4.74 -2.94
C CYS A 253 -10.95 5.98 -3.84
N GLY A 254 -12.02 6.07 -4.64
CA GLY A 254 -12.32 7.18 -5.54
C GLY A 254 -12.51 8.50 -4.81
N ILE A 255 -13.33 8.52 -3.75
CA ILE A 255 -13.51 9.71 -2.90
C ILE A 255 -12.17 10.11 -2.26
N THR A 256 -11.43 9.14 -1.72
CA THR A 256 -10.13 9.41 -1.08
C THR A 256 -9.14 10.04 -2.05
N ALA A 257 -9.08 9.54 -3.29
CA ALA A 257 -8.23 10.08 -4.35
C ALA A 257 -8.72 11.45 -4.86
N ALA A 258 -10.04 11.64 -4.98
CA ALA A 258 -10.65 12.90 -5.43
C ALA A 258 -10.45 14.04 -4.43
N VAL A 259 -10.47 13.74 -3.12
CA VAL A 259 -10.19 14.74 -2.08
C VAL A 259 -8.76 15.25 -2.18
N ASN A 260 -7.79 14.32 -2.25
CA ASN A 260 -6.40 14.65 -2.53
C ASN A 260 -5.65 13.36 -2.89
N VAL A 261 -5.18 13.25 -4.13
CA VAL A 261 -4.41 12.08 -4.60
C VAL A 261 -3.08 11.94 -3.84
N ASN A 262 -2.54 13.03 -3.30
CA ASN A 262 -1.33 13.02 -2.49
C ASN A 262 -1.54 12.28 -1.15
N ASN A 263 -2.79 12.01 -0.74
CA ASN A 263 -3.04 11.10 0.39
C ASN A 263 -2.41 9.72 0.20
N TYR A 264 -2.08 9.30 -1.03
CA TYR A 264 -1.39 8.06 -1.34
C TYR A 264 0.11 8.32 -1.55
N GLY A 265 0.91 8.11 -0.49
CA GLY A 265 2.38 8.12 -0.55
C GLY A 265 3.08 9.43 -0.19
N ASP A 266 2.38 10.58 -0.08
CA ASP A 266 3.03 11.83 0.31
C ASP A 266 3.51 11.79 1.77
N ASN A 267 4.80 12.10 1.99
CA ASN A 267 5.47 12.03 3.30
C ASN A 267 5.33 10.69 4.05
N SER A 268 5.06 9.59 3.35
CA SER A 268 4.97 8.24 3.92
C SER A 268 6.22 7.42 3.61
N PRO A 269 6.74 6.61 4.56
CA PRO A 269 7.86 5.71 4.30
C PRO A 269 7.53 4.55 3.36
N TYR A 270 6.25 4.36 3.03
CA TYR A 270 5.73 3.29 2.17
C TYR A 270 4.63 3.81 1.23
N CYS A 271 4.42 3.11 0.12
CA CYS A 271 3.35 3.39 -0.85
C CYS A 271 1.97 2.97 -0.33
N TRP A 272 1.48 3.75 0.64
CA TRP A 272 0.21 3.58 1.33
C TRP A 272 -0.41 4.94 1.66
N LEU A 273 -1.65 4.92 2.16
CA LEU A 273 -2.32 6.12 2.64
C LEU A 273 -1.58 6.76 3.82
N VAL A 274 -1.58 8.09 3.85
CA VAL A 274 -1.18 8.86 5.03
C VAL A 274 -2.05 8.47 6.23
N TRP A 275 -1.44 8.38 7.41
CA TRP A 275 -2.06 7.90 8.65
C TRP A 275 -3.48 8.44 8.91
N ARG A 276 -3.66 9.76 8.85
CA ARG A 276 -4.95 10.41 9.14
C ARG A 276 -6.06 9.96 8.18
N SER A 277 -5.76 9.93 6.89
CA SER A 277 -6.70 9.49 5.84
C SER A 277 -6.96 7.99 5.94
N SER A 278 -5.92 7.21 6.26
CA SER A 278 -6.01 5.75 6.44
C SER A 278 -6.98 5.33 7.54
N LEU A 279 -7.03 6.07 8.67
CA LEU A 279 -7.97 5.80 9.76
C LEU A 279 -9.43 5.83 9.28
N GLY A 280 -9.81 6.89 8.57
CA GLY A 280 -11.18 7.10 8.12
C GLY A 280 -11.56 6.23 6.92
N SER A 281 -10.70 6.13 5.91
CA SER A 281 -11.06 5.47 4.64
C SER A 281 -10.85 3.96 4.67
N PHE A 282 -9.90 3.46 5.47
CA PHE A 282 -9.56 2.04 5.50
C PHE A 282 -9.94 1.38 6.82
N PHE A 283 -9.37 1.84 7.94
CA PHE A 283 -9.48 1.12 9.21
C PHE A 283 -10.90 1.10 9.78
N VAL A 284 -11.65 2.20 9.67
CA VAL A 284 -13.06 2.24 10.11
C VAL A 284 -13.94 1.29 9.29
N PRO A 285 -13.97 1.36 7.93
CA PRO A 285 -14.71 0.39 7.13
C PRO A 285 -14.24 -1.06 7.35
N ALA A 286 -12.94 -1.31 7.41
CA ALA A 286 -12.38 -2.63 7.64
C ALA A 286 -12.82 -3.19 8.99
N GLY A 287 -12.76 -2.40 10.06
CA GLY A 287 -13.21 -2.79 11.40
C GLY A 287 -14.69 -3.18 11.44
N LEU A 288 -15.55 -2.40 10.77
CA LEU A 288 -16.98 -2.73 10.65
C LEU A 288 -17.20 -4.05 9.89
N VAL A 289 -16.51 -4.25 8.76
CA VAL A 289 -16.62 -5.47 7.95
C VAL A 289 -16.15 -6.68 8.74
N VAL A 290 -15.03 -6.57 9.44
CA VAL A 290 -14.49 -7.63 10.31
C VAL A 290 -15.49 -7.97 11.41
N LEU A 291 -16.05 -6.97 12.11
CA LEU A 291 -17.03 -7.18 13.16
C LEU A 291 -18.28 -7.92 12.64
N VAL A 292 -18.85 -7.49 11.53
CA VAL A 292 -20.02 -8.13 10.90
C VAL A 292 -19.68 -9.57 10.46
N THR A 293 -18.49 -9.78 9.91
CA THR A 293 -18.00 -11.09 9.49
C THR A 293 -17.88 -12.04 10.67
N TRP A 294 -17.31 -11.59 11.78
CA TRP A 294 -17.21 -12.34 13.03
C TRP A 294 -18.59 -12.76 13.55
N ILE A 295 -19.58 -11.85 13.53
CA ILE A 295 -20.96 -12.17 13.93
C ILE A 295 -21.51 -13.30 13.06
N TYR A 296 -21.37 -13.24 11.73
CA TYR A 296 -21.85 -14.32 10.85
C TYR A 296 -21.16 -15.66 11.13
N PHE A 297 -19.84 -15.67 11.36
CA PHE A 297 -19.12 -16.89 11.72
C PHE A 297 -19.59 -17.46 13.05
N LEU A 298 -19.70 -16.65 14.10
CA LEU A 298 -20.17 -17.09 15.42
C LEU A 298 -21.61 -17.64 15.35
N CYS A 299 -22.51 -16.95 14.65
CA CYS A 299 -23.87 -17.43 14.45
C CYS A 299 -23.90 -18.75 13.68
N THR A 300 -23.05 -18.92 12.66
CA THR A 300 -22.95 -20.17 11.89
C THR A 300 -22.47 -21.31 12.79
N VAL A 301 -21.38 -21.11 13.54
CA VAL A 301 -20.82 -22.11 14.45
C VAL A 301 -21.82 -22.51 15.53
N PHE A 302 -22.48 -21.54 16.17
CA PHE A 302 -23.50 -21.81 17.19
C PHE A 302 -24.64 -22.67 16.62
N ARG A 303 -25.11 -22.35 15.42
CA ARG A 303 -26.19 -23.09 14.75
C ARG A 303 -25.76 -24.50 14.37
N LEU A 304 -24.54 -24.68 13.85
CA LEU A 304 -24.02 -26.00 13.54
C LEU A 304 -23.86 -26.85 14.81
N ARG A 305 -23.33 -26.29 15.90
CA ARG A 305 -23.21 -26.99 17.18
C ARG A 305 -24.57 -27.42 17.74
N HIS A 306 -25.54 -26.51 17.75
CA HIS A 306 -26.89 -26.83 18.22
C HIS A 306 -27.54 -27.97 17.42
N ARG A 307 -27.23 -28.10 16.13
CA ARG A 307 -27.71 -29.24 15.33
C ARG A 307 -27.07 -30.55 15.72
N VAL A 308 -25.74 -30.58 15.82
CA VAL A 308 -25.01 -31.78 16.24
C VAL A 308 -25.54 -32.26 17.59
N THR A 309 -25.77 -31.34 18.53
CA THR A 309 -26.36 -31.69 19.83
C THR A 309 -27.79 -32.25 19.71
N LYS A 310 -28.66 -31.65 18.87
CA LYS A 310 -30.03 -32.13 18.68
C LYS A 310 -30.09 -33.49 17.98
N GLU A 311 -29.23 -33.73 17.00
CA GLU A 311 -29.11 -35.01 16.30
C GLU A 311 -28.64 -36.10 17.28
N CYS A 312 -27.58 -35.85 18.07
CA CYS A 312 -27.11 -36.81 19.08
C CYS A 312 -28.20 -37.16 20.11
N ILE A 313 -28.93 -36.17 20.66
CA ILE A 313 -30.00 -36.42 21.64
C ILE A 313 -31.17 -37.19 20.99
N GLY A 314 -31.52 -36.88 19.74
CA GLY A 314 -32.57 -37.57 19.00
C GLY A 314 -32.25 -39.05 18.73
N THR A 315 -30.99 -39.37 18.41
CA THR A 315 -30.53 -40.75 18.21
C THR A 315 -30.46 -41.56 19.51
N THR A 316 -30.19 -40.93 20.66
CA THR A 316 -30.19 -41.63 21.96
C THR A 316 -31.60 -42.02 22.42
N LEU A 317 -32.64 -41.26 22.04
CA LEU A 317 -34.04 -41.53 22.41
C LEU A 317 -34.73 -42.59 21.52
N THR A 318 -34.12 -43.00 20.39
CA THR A 318 -34.74 -43.92 19.41
C THR A 318 -34.21 -45.37 19.46
N SER A 319 -33.47 -45.77 20.50
CA SER A 319 -33.13 -47.19 20.74
C SER A 319 -33.96 -47.76 21.90
N PRO A 320 -34.93 -48.65 21.67
CA PRO A 320 -35.50 -49.49 22.69
C PRO A 320 -34.78 -50.85 22.76
N GLY A 321 -34.66 -51.35 23.99
CA GLY A 321 -33.85 -52.50 24.37
C GLY A 321 -34.41 -53.88 23.99
N THR A 322 -33.48 -54.84 24.04
CA THR A 322 -33.57 -56.19 24.59
C THR A 322 -34.97 -56.82 24.72
N GLU A 323 -35.33 -57.72 23.80
CA GLU A 323 -36.26 -58.81 24.11
C GLU A 323 -35.48 -59.98 24.70
N GLY A 324 -35.74 -60.26 25.98
CA GLY A 324 -35.27 -61.45 26.67
C GLY A 324 -36.14 -62.66 26.34
N HIS A 325 -35.49 -63.81 26.16
CA HIS A 325 -36.11 -65.14 26.16
C HIS A 325 -36.91 -65.40 27.45
N PRO A 326 -37.92 -66.29 27.38
CA PRO A 326 -37.83 -67.53 28.15
C PRO A 326 -38.17 -68.80 27.34
N ALA A 327 -37.96 -69.94 27.99
CA ALA A 327 -37.74 -71.27 27.42
C ALA A 327 -38.98 -72.17 27.25
N LEU A 328 -38.80 -73.19 26.39
CA LEU A 328 -39.29 -74.59 26.42
C LEU A 328 -40.80 -74.91 26.49
N ALA A 329 -41.33 -75.47 25.38
CA ALA A 329 -42.21 -76.65 25.34
C ALA A 329 -42.32 -77.15 23.90
N GLY A 330 -42.09 -78.45 23.66
CA GLY A 330 -41.96 -79.04 22.33
C GLY A 330 -43.28 -79.50 21.70
N SER A 331 -43.23 -79.79 20.39
CA SER A 331 -43.78 -80.99 19.78
C SER A 331 -43.51 -81.03 18.28
N THR A 332 -43.18 -82.22 17.83
CA THR A 332 -43.01 -82.71 16.46
C THR A 332 -44.32 -82.74 15.66
N SER A 333 -44.27 -82.33 14.38
CA SER A 333 -45.02 -82.91 13.23
C SER A 333 -44.63 -82.13 11.96
N LEU A 334 -43.89 -82.67 10.99
CA LEU A 334 -44.31 -83.50 9.86
C LEU A 334 -45.47 -82.94 9.01
N LEU A 335 -45.22 -82.85 7.69
CA LEU A 335 -46.14 -82.64 6.53
C LEU A 335 -46.67 -81.19 6.41
N SER A 336 -46.65 -80.51 5.27
CA SER A 336 -46.64 -80.88 3.84
C SER A 336 -46.00 -79.77 3.02
#